data_AF-A0A2D4JF80-F1
#
_entry.id   AF-A0A2D4JF80-F1
#
_cell.length_a   1.000
_cell.length_b   1.000
_cell.length_c   1.000
_cell.angle_alpha   90.00
_cell.angle_beta   90.00
_cell.angle_gamma   90.00
#
_symmetry.space_group_name_H-M   'P 1'
#
loop_
_entity.id
_entity.type
_entity.pdbx_description
1 polymer ?
#
loop_
_entity_poly.entity_id
_entity_poly.type
_entity_poly.pdbx_seq_one_letter_code
_entity_poly.pdbx_strand_id
1 'polypeptide(L)'
;DAEAQACNSNTKSLSECLRRIGDELDGNTELQRMIEQVQMYPPKEVFFRVAAEMFSDGAFNWGRVVALFYFACKLVLKVVCSKLPELLKTVISWTMEYIQEHVLSWIQAQG
;
A
#
# COMPACT_ATOMS: atom_id res chain seq x y z
N ASP A 1 -1.96 -36.93 -8.87
CA ASP A 1 -1.23 -35.71 -8.46
C ASP A 1 -1.14 -34.60 -9.52
N ALA A 2 -2.15 -34.43 -10.41
CA ALA A 2 -2.16 -33.32 -11.37
C ALA A 2 -2.65 -31.99 -10.77
N GLU A 3 -3.56 -32.05 -9.78
CA GLU A 3 -4.14 -30.87 -9.13
C GLU A 3 -3.14 -30.13 -8.22
N ALA A 4 -2.27 -30.87 -7.53
CA ALA A 4 -1.20 -30.28 -6.72
C ALA A 4 -0.14 -29.56 -7.59
N GLN A 5 0.14 -30.08 -8.78
CA GLN A 5 1.07 -29.47 -9.74
C GLN A 5 0.50 -28.17 -10.33
N ALA A 6 -0.81 -28.15 -10.66
CA ALA A 6 -1.50 -26.98 -11.20
C ALA A 6 -1.62 -25.83 -10.18
N CYS A 7 -1.92 -26.15 -8.92
CA CYS A 7 -1.94 -25.17 -7.83
C CYS A 7 -0.55 -24.54 -7.60
N ASN A 8 0.51 -25.34 -7.70
CA ASN A 8 1.90 -24.88 -7.57
C ASN A 8 2.35 -23.94 -8.71
N SER A 9 1.86 -24.15 -9.93
CA SER A 9 2.12 -23.25 -11.06
C SER A 9 1.38 -21.92 -10.95
N ASN A 10 0.14 -21.93 -10.44
CA ASN A 10 -0.64 -20.72 -10.21
C ASN A 10 -0.08 -19.88 -9.05
N THR A 11 0.36 -20.51 -7.97
CA THR A 11 1.00 -19.80 -6.85
C THR A 11 2.36 -19.23 -7.25
N LYS A 12 3.13 -19.94 -8.10
CA LYS A 12 4.38 -19.42 -8.67
C LYS A 12 4.14 -18.20 -9.56
N SER A 13 3.24 -18.28 -10.53
CA SER A 13 2.97 -17.14 -11.42
C SER A 13 2.41 -15.94 -10.66
N LEU A 14 1.56 -16.18 -9.64
CA LEU A 14 1.08 -15.14 -8.74
C LEU A 14 2.22 -14.51 -7.94
N SER A 15 3.14 -15.31 -7.40
CA SER A 15 4.28 -14.81 -6.65
C SER A 15 5.25 -13.99 -7.52
N GLU A 16 5.41 -14.38 -8.79
CA GLU A 16 6.21 -13.64 -9.77
C GLU A 16 5.54 -12.34 -10.19
N CYS A 17 4.21 -12.34 -10.35
CA CYS A 17 3.43 -11.15 -10.63
C CYS A 17 3.51 -10.14 -9.46
N LEU A 18 3.29 -10.62 -8.22
CA LEU A 18 3.43 -9.80 -7.01
C LEU A 18 4.85 -9.24 -6.86
N ARG A 19 5.87 -10.05 -7.17
CA ARG A 19 7.26 -9.59 -7.16
C ARG A 19 7.50 -8.49 -8.18
N ARG A 20 7.05 -8.65 -9.43
CA ARG A 20 7.17 -7.61 -10.45
C ARG A 20 6.47 -6.32 -10.05
N ILE A 21 5.25 -6.40 -9.52
CA ILE A 21 4.53 -5.23 -9.02
C ILE A 21 5.32 -4.57 -7.88
N GLY A 22 5.88 -5.35 -6.96
CA GLY A 22 6.76 -4.85 -5.91
C GLY A 22 8.00 -4.13 -6.46
N ASP A 23 8.68 -4.74 -7.43
CA ASP A 23 9.87 -4.17 -8.07
C ASP A 23 9.54 -2.87 -8.84
N GLU A 24 8.39 -2.82 -9.51
CA GLU A 24 7.89 -1.62 -10.21
C GLU A 24 7.54 -0.49 -9.22
N LEU A 25 6.93 -0.82 -8.08
CA LEU A 25 6.62 0.14 -7.01
C LEU A 25 7.89 0.63 -6.30
N ASP A 26 8.87 -0.25 -6.07
CA ASP A 26 10.19 0.12 -5.55
C ASP A 26 10.94 1.03 -6.52
N GLY A 27 10.80 0.79 -7.84
CA GLY A 27 11.37 1.63 -8.89
C GLY A 27 10.66 2.97 -9.12
N ASN A 28 9.47 3.19 -8.56
CA ASN A 28 8.74 4.45 -8.71
C ASN A 28 9.37 5.54 -7.84
N THR A 29 10.23 6.36 -8.44
CA THR A 29 11.00 7.41 -7.75
C THR A 29 10.12 8.48 -7.09
N GLU A 30 8.96 8.78 -7.64
CA GLU A 30 8.03 9.74 -7.04
C GLU A 30 7.41 9.18 -5.76
N LEU A 31 6.99 7.91 -5.79
CA LEU A 31 6.50 7.18 -4.63
C LEU A 31 7.56 7.07 -3.53
N GLN A 32 8.80 6.73 -3.89
CA GLN A 32 9.90 6.67 -2.91
C GLN A 32 10.19 8.05 -2.31
N ARG A 33 10.20 9.13 -3.12
CA ARG A 33 10.36 10.50 -2.62
C ARG A 33 9.23 10.88 -1.65
N MET A 34 7.98 10.51 -1.93
CA MET A 34 6.86 10.74 -1.01
C MET A 34 7.04 9.96 0.30
N ILE A 35 7.52 8.71 0.25
CA ILE A 35 7.83 7.88 1.43
C ILE A 35 8.96 8.48 2.27
N GLU A 36 9.97 9.07 1.65
CA GLU A 36 11.10 9.71 2.32
C GLU A 36 10.70 10.99 3.06
N GLN A 37 9.72 11.73 2.54
CA GLN A 37 9.18 12.92 3.21
C GLN A 37 8.43 12.60 4.51
N VAL A 38 8.08 11.34 4.72
CA VAL A 38 7.47 10.87 5.96
C VAL A 38 8.56 10.68 7.02
N GLN A 39 8.69 11.64 7.94
CA GLN A 39 9.59 11.56 9.10
C GLN A 39 9.22 10.38 10.02
N MET A 40 10.15 9.92 10.86
CA MET A 40 10.01 8.75 11.77
C MET A 40 8.82 8.86 12.76
N TYR A 41 8.36 10.09 13.02
CA TYR A 41 7.13 10.42 13.74
C TYR A 41 6.26 11.31 12.84
N PRO A 42 5.64 10.74 11.80
CA PRO A 42 4.90 11.56 10.86
C PRO A 42 3.56 11.95 11.51
N PRO A 43 3.21 13.24 11.55
CA PRO A 43 1.85 13.64 11.88
C PRO A 43 0.88 12.93 10.92
N LYS A 44 -0.31 12.58 11.42
CA LYS A 44 -1.42 12.01 10.62
C LYS A 44 -1.58 12.73 9.29
N GLU A 45 -1.42 14.04 9.30
CA GLU A 45 -1.48 14.93 8.14
C GLU A 45 -0.55 14.51 6.98
N VAL A 46 0.66 14.03 7.26
CA VAL A 46 1.60 13.64 6.20
C VAL A 46 1.14 12.35 5.52
N PHE A 47 0.60 11.39 6.29
CA PHE A 47 -0.01 10.19 5.72
C PHE A 47 -1.17 10.55 4.80
N PHE A 48 -2.12 11.36 5.31
CA PHE A 48 -3.31 11.76 4.57
C PHE A 48 -2.96 12.60 3.34
N ARG A 49 -1.92 13.46 3.42
CA ARG A 49 -1.47 14.23 2.27
C ARG A 49 -0.94 13.34 1.16
N VAL A 50 -0.06 12.39 1.48
CA VAL A 50 0.50 11.45 0.49
C VAL A 50 -0.60 10.56 -0.09
N ALA A 51 -1.51 10.04 0.76
CA ALA A 51 -2.64 9.26 0.30
C ALA A 51 -3.56 10.08 -0.63
N ALA A 52 -3.86 11.33 -0.28
CA ALA A 52 -4.65 12.24 -1.12
C ALA A 52 -3.97 12.56 -2.45
N GLU A 53 -2.64 12.71 -2.47
CA GLU A 53 -1.87 12.98 -3.68
C GLU A 53 -2.01 11.83 -4.69
N MET A 54 -2.07 10.57 -4.22
CA MET A 54 -2.28 9.38 -5.06
C MET A 54 -3.60 9.38 -5.83
N PHE A 55 -4.63 10.07 -5.34
CA PHE A 55 -5.98 10.13 -5.93
C PHE A 55 -6.38 11.55 -6.33
N SER A 56 -5.42 12.49 -6.39
CA SER A 56 -5.68 13.93 -6.53
C SER A 56 -6.34 14.34 -7.86
N ASP A 57 -6.16 13.56 -8.91
CA ASP A 57 -6.80 13.76 -10.22
C ASP A 57 -8.19 13.11 -10.33
N GLY A 58 -8.69 12.49 -9.26
CA GLY A 58 -9.98 11.80 -9.22
C GLY A 58 -10.02 10.46 -9.95
N ALA A 59 -8.90 9.97 -10.49
CA ALA A 59 -8.85 8.69 -11.17
C ALA A 59 -8.58 7.55 -10.17
N PHE A 60 -9.50 6.59 -10.11
CA PHE A 60 -9.37 5.39 -9.28
C PHE A 60 -9.07 4.17 -10.15
N ASN A 61 -8.10 3.37 -9.73
CA ASN A 61 -7.78 2.09 -10.32
C ASN A 61 -7.07 1.20 -9.29
N TRP A 62 -7.06 -0.11 -9.55
CA TRP A 62 -6.44 -1.08 -8.66
C TRP A 62 -4.94 -0.85 -8.43
N GLY A 63 -4.22 -0.32 -9.42
CA GLY A 63 -2.80 0.03 -9.27
C GLY A 63 -2.57 1.07 -8.16
N ARG A 64 -3.44 2.09 -8.06
CA ARG A 64 -3.38 3.11 -6.99
C ARG A 64 -3.81 2.57 -5.64
N VAL A 65 -4.81 1.69 -5.60
CA VAL A 65 -5.19 0.99 -4.37
C VAL A 65 -4.02 0.15 -3.85
N VAL A 66 -3.35 -0.61 -4.73
CA VAL A 66 -2.16 -1.38 -4.38
C VAL A 66 -1.01 -0.46 -3.93
N ALA A 67 -0.79 0.68 -4.60
CA ALA A 67 0.22 1.66 -4.19
C ALA A 67 -0.05 2.24 -2.79
N LEU A 68 -1.32 2.50 -2.43
CA LEU A 68 -1.71 2.93 -1.08
C LEU A 68 -1.38 1.86 -0.03
N PHE A 69 -1.69 0.58 -0.30
CA PHE A 69 -1.34 -0.52 0.60
C PHE A 69 0.18 -0.68 0.72
N TYR A 70 0.91 -0.59 -0.38
CA TYR A 70 2.37 -0.64 -0.39
C TYR A 70 2.97 0.51 0.44
N PHE A 71 2.45 1.73 0.29
CA PHE A 71 2.85 2.88 1.10
C PHE A 71 2.63 2.63 2.60
N ALA A 72 1.43 2.16 2.99
CA ALA A 72 1.14 1.80 4.37
C ALA A 72 2.10 0.72 4.91
N CYS A 73 2.40 -0.32 4.12
CA CYS A 73 3.36 -1.37 4.47
C CYS A 73 4.77 -0.82 4.70
N LYS A 74 5.25 0.11 3.86
CA LYS A 74 6.57 0.74 4.05
C LYS A 74 6.64 1.55 5.33
N LEU A 75 5.55 2.22 5.70
CA LEU A 75 5.46 2.93 6.98
C LEU A 75 5.45 1.98 8.18
N VAL A 76 4.69 0.89 8.09
CA VAL A 76 4.70 -0.18 9.09
C VAL A 76 6.12 -0.72 9.29
N LEU A 77 6.85 -1.01 8.21
CA LEU A 77 8.24 -1.47 8.28
C LEU A 77 9.16 -0.44 8.96
N LYS A 78 9.05 0.85 8.61
CA LYS A 78 9.79 1.94 9.29
C LYS A 78 9.50 1.95 10.80
N VAL A 79 8.24 1.82 11.21
CA VAL A 79 7.84 1.81 12.62
C VAL A 79 8.38 0.57 13.37
N VAL A 80 8.31 -0.62 12.76
CA VAL A 80 8.86 -1.86 13.33
C VAL A 80 10.37 -1.74 13.55
N CYS A 81 11.11 -1.25 12.54
CA CYS A 81 12.55 -1.03 12.66
C CYS A 81 12.91 -0.01 13.76
N SER A 82 12.00 0.93 14.04
CA SER A 82 12.17 1.97 15.06
C SER A 82 11.79 1.53 16.48
N LYS A 83 11.32 0.28 16.67
CA LYS A 83 10.88 -0.28 17.96
C LYS A 83 9.76 0.52 18.67
N LEU A 84 8.83 1.09 17.90
CA LEU A 84 7.69 1.87 18.42
C LEU A 84 6.35 1.15 18.14
N PRO A 85 6.01 0.10 18.90
CA PRO A 85 4.85 -0.75 18.59
C PRO A 85 3.50 -0.01 18.66
N GLU A 86 3.40 1.05 19.45
CA GLU A 86 2.18 1.85 19.58
C GLU A 86 1.81 2.58 18.27
N LEU A 87 2.82 2.98 17.48
CA LEU A 87 2.60 3.65 16.19
C LEU A 87 2.09 2.69 15.10
N LEU A 88 2.26 1.38 15.26
CA LEU A 88 1.77 0.40 14.28
C LEU A 88 0.24 0.43 14.20
N LYS A 89 -0.42 0.42 15.36
CA LYS A 89 -1.88 0.50 15.43
C LYS A 89 -2.39 1.80 14.80
N THR A 90 -1.67 2.90 15.02
CA THR A 90 -1.98 4.21 14.46
C THR A 90 -1.91 4.22 12.93
N VAL A 91 -0.83 3.69 12.33
CA VAL A 91 -0.69 3.64 10.85
C VAL A 91 -1.77 2.76 10.23
N ILE A 92 -2.08 1.62 10.85
CA ILE A 92 -3.17 0.74 10.38
C ILE A 92 -4.52 1.47 10.47
N SER A 93 -4.78 2.17 11.57
CA SER A 93 -6.01 2.94 11.77
C SER A 93 -6.18 4.02 10.70
N TRP A 94 -5.12 4.78 10.41
CA TRP A 94 -5.17 5.83 9.37
C TRP A 94 -5.40 5.26 7.97
N THR A 95 -4.77 4.13 7.68
CA THR A 95 -4.97 3.44 6.39
C THR A 95 -6.43 3.01 6.24
N MET A 96 -7.02 2.44 7.29
CA MET A 96 -8.44 2.04 7.27
C MET A 96 -9.37 3.24 7.18
N GLU A 97 -9.10 4.31 7.91
CA GLU A 97 -9.87 5.56 7.86
C GLU A 97 -9.89 6.14 6.44
N TYR A 98 -8.72 6.27 5.81
CA TYR A 98 -8.62 6.78 4.44
C TYR A 98 -9.35 5.88 3.42
N ILE A 99 -9.22 4.56 3.55
CA ILE A 99 -9.93 3.62 2.68
C ILE A 99 -11.44 3.81 2.84
N GLN A 100 -11.95 3.84 4.08
CA GLN A 100 -13.38 3.99 4.34
C GLN A 100 -13.95 5.30 3.79
N GLU A 101 -13.22 6.40 3.95
CA GLU A 101 -13.69 7.73 3.56
C GLU A 101 -13.58 8.01 2.05
N HIS A 102 -12.56 7.48 1.37
CA HIS A 102 -12.22 7.92 0.02
C HIS A 102 -12.20 6.81 -1.04
N VAL A 103 -11.92 5.57 -0.67
CA VAL A 103 -11.64 4.49 -1.64
C VAL A 103 -12.73 3.42 -1.65
N LEU A 104 -13.42 3.21 -0.52
CA LEU A 104 -14.35 2.11 -0.30
C LEU A 104 -15.53 2.13 -1.27
N SER A 105 -16.10 3.30 -1.54
CA SER A 105 -17.21 3.46 -2.47
C SER A 105 -16.83 3.03 -3.89
N TRP A 106 -15.62 3.36 -4.33
CA TRP A 106 -15.10 2.93 -5.62
C TRP A 106 -14.88 1.42 -5.65
N ILE A 107 -14.28 0.84 -4.60
CA ILE A 107 -14.06 -0.61 -4.48
C ILE A 107 -15.39 -1.35 -4.60
N GLN A 108 -16.42 -0.93 -3.86
CA GLN A 108 -17.76 -1.54 -3.92
C GLN A 108 -18.40 -1.46 -5.31
N ALA A 109 -18.10 -0.41 -6.08
CA ALA A 109 -18.59 -0.26 -7.44
C ALA A 109 -17.90 -1.21 -8.45
N GLN A 110 -16.76 -1.81 -8.10
CA GLN A 110 -16.04 -2.76 -8.97
C GLN A 110 -16.55 -4.21 -8.87
N GLY A 111 -17.47 -4.51 -7.93
CA GLY A 111 -17.99 -5.86 -7.68
C GLY A 111 -17.13 -6.67 -6.70
#